data_AF-A0A7V7F4Q0-F1
#
_entry.id   AF-A0A7V7F4Q0-F1
#
_cell.length_a   1.000
_cell.length_b   1.000
_cell.length_c   1.000
_cell.angle_alpha   90.00
_cell.angle_beta   90.00
_cell.angle_gamma   90.00
#
_symmetry.space_group_name_H-M   'P 1'
#
loop_
_entity.id
_entity.type
_entity.pdbx_description
1 polymer ?
#
loop_
_entity_poly.entity_id
_entity_poly.type
_entity_poly.pdbx_seq_one_letter_code
_entity_poly.pdbx_strand_id
1 'polypeptide(L)'
;MGISCVIGKLKKGVVEIAALSLVLLTFLCGAGQSAGEPAGLIELRRIYSTEGLDEAWEYLAGLPSLSQLEVAGVAAADSDKEISALGITALVQSGNLDEAVPTLALRVAGGDDLSAFGYAWAHADDPKLPVRMYLKICRYQLANLDRFKGEQRKNVERFLTNGGAVNPLNEFSLEAVEERLSRIEARLLE
;
A
#
# COMPACT_ATOMS: atom_id res chain seq x y z
N MET A 1 -14.77 65.32 0.59
CA MET A 1 -16.01 65.06 1.37
C MET A 1 -16.85 64.12 0.52
N GLY A 2 -17.25 62.91 0.92
CA GLY A 2 -17.13 62.20 2.18
C GLY A 2 -17.17 60.68 1.94
N ILE A 3 -16.81 59.96 3.00
CA ILE A 3 -16.60 58.52 3.13
C ILE A 3 -17.91 57.82 3.51
N SER A 4 -18.19 56.65 2.92
CA SER A 4 -18.89 55.48 3.50
C SER A 4 -19.55 54.65 2.38
N CYS A 5 -19.75 53.33 2.46
CA CYS A 5 -19.29 52.24 3.33
C CYS A 5 -19.95 50.96 2.78
N VAL A 6 -19.45 49.80 3.21
CA VAL A 6 -20.11 48.48 3.28
C VAL A 6 -19.98 47.52 2.07
N ILE A 7 -18.89 46.75 2.12
CA ILE A 7 -18.86 45.27 2.28
C ILE A 7 -19.80 44.47 1.36
N GLY A 8 -19.26 44.08 0.21
CA GLY A 8 -19.80 43.06 -0.68
C GLY A 8 -19.26 41.66 -0.35
N LYS A 9 -20.10 40.89 0.35
CA LYS A 9 -20.18 39.42 0.46
C LYS A 9 -19.06 38.58 -0.22
N LEU A 10 -18.14 38.10 0.62
CA LEU A 10 -17.50 36.79 0.47
C LEU A 10 -18.57 35.68 0.54
N LYS A 11 -18.77 34.90 -0.52
CA LYS A 11 -19.35 33.55 -0.46
C LYS A 11 -19.23 32.83 -1.80
N LYS A 12 -18.63 31.63 -1.73
CA LYS A 12 -18.65 30.47 -2.64
C LYS A 12 -17.26 30.14 -3.22
N GLY A 13 -16.69 29.05 -2.72
CA GLY A 13 -15.46 28.47 -3.28
C GLY A 13 -14.65 27.59 -2.33
N VAL A 14 -15.08 27.38 -1.08
CA VAL A 14 -14.37 26.52 -0.10
C VAL A 14 -15.36 25.54 0.53
N VAL A 15 -15.99 24.69 -0.28
CA VAL A 15 -16.77 23.54 0.21
C VAL A 15 -16.66 22.42 -0.82
N GLU A 16 -15.45 21.92 -1.11
CA GLU A 16 -15.30 20.69 -1.90
C GLU A 16 -13.93 19.99 -1.74
N ILE A 17 -13.24 20.19 -0.61
CA ILE A 17 -12.00 19.45 -0.27
C ILE A 17 -12.14 18.69 1.07
N ALA A 18 -13.29 18.78 1.74
CA ALA A 18 -13.52 18.12 3.02
C ALA A 18 -14.05 16.67 2.92
N ALA A 19 -14.33 16.15 1.72
CA ALA A 19 -14.88 14.80 1.53
C ALA A 19 -13.82 13.70 1.31
N LEU A 20 -12.57 14.07 0.98
CA LEU A 20 -11.48 13.09 0.76
C LEU A 20 -10.60 12.85 2.00
N SER A 21 -10.70 13.69 3.03
CA SER A 21 -9.91 13.54 4.27
C SER A 21 -10.59 12.70 5.35
N LEU A 22 -11.84 12.24 5.15
CA LEU A 22 -12.58 11.49 6.17
C LEU A 22 -12.42 9.96 6.06
N VAL A 23 -11.86 9.45 4.96
CA VAL A 23 -11.55 8.01 4.82
C VAL A 23 -10.18 7.66 5.43
N LEU A 24 -9.27 8.64 5.56
CA LEU A 24 -7.92 8.39 6.10
C LEU A 24 -7.80 8.54 7.63
N LEU A 25 -8.85 9.04 8.31
CA LEU A 25 -8.77 9.36 9.75
C LEU A 25 -9.44 8.31 10.67
N THR A 26 -9.99 7.22 10.14
CA THR A 26 -10.55 6.11 10.94
C THR A 26 -9.51 5.06 11.33
N PHE A 27 -8.29 5.10 10.79
CA PHE A 27 -7.28 4.06 11.06
C PHE A 27 -6.35 4.35 12.25
N LEU A 28 -6.45 5.51 12.92
CA LEU A 28 -5.37 5.93 13.84
C LEU A 28 -5.74 6.28 15.29
N CYS A 29 -7.00 6.27 15.72
CA CYS A 29 -7.31 6.41 17.14
C CYS A 29 -8.66 5.77 17.47
N GLY A 30 -8.65 4.55 18.01
CA GLY A 30 -9.85 3.91 18.56
C GLY A 30 -9.77 2.39 18.62
N ALA A 31 -9.10 1.86 19.63
CA ALA A 31 -9.52 0.58 20.18
C ALA A 31 -10.94 0.79 20.73
N GLY A 32 -11.95 0.19 20.08
CA GLY A 32 -13.32 0.17 20.60
C GLY A 32 -14.40 0.53 19.58
N GLN A 33 -14.58 -0.31 18.56
CA GLN A 33 -15.90 -0.73 18.09
C GLN A 33 -15.72 -1.95 17.17
N SER A 34 -16.14 -3.11 17.66
CA SER A 34 -16.16 -4.37 16.93
C SER A 34 -17.18 -4.29 15.78
N ALA A 35 -16.80 -3.68 14.66
CA ALA A 35 -17.25 -4.24 13.39
C ALA A 35 -16.69 -5.66 13.38
N GLY A 36 -17.58 -6.66 13.45
CA GLY A 36 -17.16 -8.06 13.50
C GLY A 36 -16.17 -8.35 12.38
N GLU A 37 -15.13 -9.12 12.69
CA GLU A 37 -14.18 -9.57 11.69
C GLU A 37 -14.94 -10.17 10.49
N PRO A 38 -14.59 -9.81 9.23
CA PRO A 38 -15.34 -10.29 8.08
C PRO A 38 -15.41 -11.81 8.10
N ALA A 39 -16.61 -12.36 7.92
CA ALA A 39 -16.81 -13.82 7.94
C ALA A 39 -15.88 -14.54 6.95
N GLY A 40 -15.56 -13.89 5.83
CA GLY A 40 -14.62 -14.42 4.85
C GLY A 40 -13.18 -14.53 5.35
N LEU A 41 -12.71 -13.61 6.20
CA LEU A 41 -11.37 -13.69 6.81
C LEU A 41 -11.31 -14.79 7.89
N ILE A 42 -12.38 -14.92 8.69
CA ILE A 42 -12.49 -16.00 9.68
C ILE A 42 -12.40 -17.36 8.97
N GLU A 43 -13.14 -17.53 7.88
CA GLU A 43 -13.13 -18.77 7.11
C GLU A 43 -11.78 -19.00 6.42
N LEU A 44 -11.16 -17.97 5.85
CA LEU A 44 -9.83 -18.06 5.26
C LEU A 44 -8.79 -18.59 6.28
N ARG A 45 -8.77 -18.06 7.50
CA ARG A 45 -7.89 -18.53 8.58
C ARG A 45 -8.22 -19.95 9.03
N ARG A 46 -9.51 -20.30 9.09
CA ARG A 46 -9.94 -21.67 9.40
C ARG A 46 -9.38 -22.65 8.37
N ILE A 47 -9.57 -22.38 7.08
CA ILE A 47 -9.07 -23.23 5.99
C ILE A 47 -7.54 -23.30 6.06
N TYR A 48 -6.84 -22.17 6.17
CA TYR A 48 -5.38 -22.16 6.30
C TYR A 48 -4.87 -23.03 7.45
N SER A 49 -5.50 -22.94 8.63
CA SER A 49 -5.08 -23.69 9.82
C SER A 49 -5.44 -25.18 9.79
N THR A 50 -6.42 -25.59 8.99
CA THR A 50 -6.94 -26.97 8.99
C THR A 50 -6.60 -27.76 7.73
N GLU A 51 -6.52 -27.08 6.59
CA GLU A 51 -6.41 -27.66 5.25
C GLU A 51 -5.08 -27.26 4.61
N GLY A 52 -4.67 -25.99 4.74
CA GLY A 52 -3.36 -25.52 4.29
C GLY A 52 -3.42 -24.25 3.45
N LEU A 53 -2.25 -23.84 2.96
CA LEU A 53 -2.10 -22.60 2.18
C LEU A 53 -2.78 -22.69 0.80
N ASP A 54 -2.70 -23.85 0.15
CA ASP A 54 -3.22 -24.06 -1.19
C ASP A 54 -4.76 -23.99 -1.18
N GLU A 55 -5.40 -24.64 -0.21
CA GLU A 55 -6.86 -24.62 -0.02
C GLU A 55 -7.36 -23.23 0.40
N ALA A 56 -6.60 -22.52 1.24
CA ALA A 56 -6.92 -21.14 1.60
C ALA A 56 -6.86 -20.21 0.39
N TRP A 57 -5.88 -20.41 -0.49
CA TRP A 57 -5.78 -19.70 -1.76
C TRP A 57 -6.93 -20.03 -2.70
N GLU A 58 -7.27 -21.31 -2.88
CA GLU A 58 -8.41 -21.74 -3.70
C GLU A 58 -9.72 -21.15 -3.21
N TYR A 59 -9.94 -21.14 -1.89
CA TYR A 59 -11.10 -20.48 -1.28
C TYR A 59 -11.15 -18.99 -1.64
N LEU A 60 -10.06 -18.25 -1.39
CA LEU A 60 -10.00 -16.82 -1.68
C LEU A 60 -10.22 -16.54 -3.18
N ALA A 61 -9.61 -17.36 -4.05
CA ALA A 61 -9.75 -17.26 -5.51
C ALA A 61 -11.16 -17.61 -6.01
N GLY A 62 -11.88 -18.47 -5.29
CA GLY A 62 -13.24 -18.91 -5.62
C GLY A 62 -14.35 -17.94 -5.18
N LEU A 63 -14.04 -16.91 -4.38
CA LEU A 63 -15.02 -15.92 -3.96
C LEU A 63 -15.51 -15.04 -5.12
N PRO A 64 -16.76 -14.55 -5.09
CA PRO A 64 -17.21 -13.51 -6.01
C PRO A 64 -16.29 -12.28 -5.95
N SER A 65 -16.00 -11.64 -7.08
CA SER A 65 -14.94 -10.62 -7.19
C SER A 65 -15.01 -9.51 -6.12
N LEU A 66 -16.19 -8.99 -5.78
CA LEU A 66 -16.33 -7.98 -4.72
C LEU A 66 -15.94 -8.53 -3.34
N SER A 67 -16.42 -9.73 -3.00
CA SER A 67 -16.10 -10.40 -1.74
C SER A 67 -14.64 -10.84 -1.69
N GLN A 68 -14.06 -11.26 -2.81
CA GLN A 68 -12.65 -11.57 -2.91
C GLN A 68 -11.80 -10.35 -2.56
N LEU A 69 -12.09 -9.17 -3.14
CA LEU A 69 -11.34 -7.95 -2.87
C LEU A 69 -11.50 -7.49 -1.42
N GLU A 70 -12.71 -7.56 -0.87
CA GLU A 70 -12.95 -7.24 0.54
C GLU A 70 -12.14 -8.15 1.48
N VAL A 71 -12.21 -9.47 1.27
CA VAL A 71 -11.47 -10.43 2.09
C VAL A 71 -9.97 -10.27 1.89
N ALA A 72 -9.49 -10.07 0.66
CA ALA A 72 -8.08 -9.86 0.36
C ALA A 72 -7.54 -8.57 1.01
N GLY A 73 -8.32 -7.49 1.00
CA GLY A 73 -7.97 -6.22 1.64
C GLY A 73 -7.74 -6.37 3.15
N VAL A 74 -8.67 -7.05 3.84
CA VAL A 74 -8.53 -7.27 5.28
C VAL A 74 -7.45 -8.32 5.58
N ALA A 75 -7.37 -9.40 4.78
CA ALA A 75 -6.32 -10.41 4.89
C ALA A 75 -4.94 -9.81 4.71
N ALA A 76 -4.73 -8.85 3.79
CA ALA A 76 -3.44 -8.20 3.60
C ALA A 76 -2.92 -7.56 4.90
N ALA A 77 -3.81 -6.99 5.72
CA ALA A 77 -3.47 -6.38 7.01
C ALA A 77 -3.38 -7.39 8.18
N ASP A 78 -3.51 -8.68 7.92
CA ASP A 78 -3.44 -9.72 8.95
C ASP A 78 -2.07 -9.76 9.63
N SER A 79 -2.09 -10.11 10.93
CA SER A 79 -0.87 -10.33 11.71
C SER A 79 -0.13 -11.60 11.34
N ASP A 80 -0.85 -12.60 10.82
CA ASP A 80 -0.28 -13.83 10.28
C ASP A 80 0.37 -13.53 8.92
N LYS A 81 1.65 -13.90 8.78
CA LYS A 81 2.45 -13.49 7.62
C LYS A 81 2.01 -14.22 6.36
N GLU A 82 1.57 -15.47 6.46
CA GLU A 82 1.09 -16.24 5.32
C GLU A 82 -0.28 -15.74 4.86
N ILE A 83 -1.22 -15.48 5.78
CA ILE A 83 -2.53 -14.90 5.45
C ILE A 83 -2.38 -13.51 4.81
N SER A 84 -1.51 -12.68 5.38
CA SER A 84 -1.17 -11.37 4.81
C SER A 84 -0.57 -11.48 3.42
N ALA A 85 0.26 -12.50 3.17
CA ALA A 85 0.80 -12.75 1.83
C ALA A 85 -0.29 -13.19 0.83
N LEU A 86 -1.27 -14.00 1.24
CA LEU A 86 -2.42 -14.36 0.40
C LEU A 86 -3.22 -13.12 0.00
N GLY A 87 -3.56 -12.27 0.97
CA GLY A 87 -4.32 -11.04 0.71
C GLY A 87 -3.59 -10.10 -0.25
N ILE A 88 -2.29 -9.85 -0.01
CA ILE A 88 -1.45 -9.05 -0.92
C ILE A 88 -1.44 -9.65 -2.33
N THR A 89 -1.26 -10.97 -2.44
CA THR A 89 -1.17 -11.66 -3.74
C THR A 89 -2.48 -11.55 -4.51
N ALA A 90 -3.62 -11.76 -3.84
CA ALA A 90 -4.94 -11.62 -4.45
C ALA A 90 -5.20 -10.17 -4.92
N LEU A 91 -4.87 -9.16 -4.13
CA LEU A 91 -4.99 -7.75 -4.54
C LEU A 91 -4.15 -7.46 -5.78
N VAL A 92 -2.90 -7.92 -5.81
CA VAL A 92 -1.99 -7.69 -6.94
C VAL A 92 -2.47 -8.39 -8.20
N GLN A 93 -2.86 -9.67 -8.12
CA GLN A 93 -3.34 -10.44 -9.27
C GLN A 93 -4.65 -9.90 -9.83
N SER A 94 -5.51 -9.34 -8.99
CA SER A 94 -6.74 -8.66 -9.42
C SER A 94 -6.52 -7.22 -9.90
N GLY A 95 -5.27 -6.75 -9.99
CA GLY A 95 -4.91 -5.41 -10.47
C GLY A 95 -5.11 -4.28 -9.45
N ASN A 96 -5.45 -4.58 -8.20
CA ASN A 96 -5.68 -3.61 -7.13
C ASN A 96 -4.37 -3.28 -6.39
N LEU A 97 -3.37 -2.85 -7.16
CA LEU A 97 -2.01 -2.62 -6.67
C LEU A 97 -1.97 -1.59 -5.53
N ASP A 98 -2.78 -0.53 -5.64
CA ASP A 98 -2.79 0.56 -4.67
C ASP A 98 -3.34 0.15 -3.29
N GLU A 99 -4.17 -0.90 -3.23
CA GLU A 99 -4.62 -1.46 -1.95
C GLU A 99 -3.55 -2.35 -1.30
N ALA A 100 -2.71 -3.02 -2.08
CA ALA A 100 -1.62 -3.85 -1.55
C ALA A 100 -0.43 -3.03 -1.03
N VAL A 101 -0.21 -1.84 -1.60
CA VAL A 101 1.00 -1.02 -1.38
C VAL A 101 1.19 -0.58 0.08
N PRO A 102 0.17 -0.08 0.82
CA PRO A 102 0.34 0.31 2.21
C PRO A 102 0.90 -0.81 3.09
N THR A 103 0.37 -2.02 2.94
CA THR A 103 0.82 -3.19 3.70
C THR A 103 2.25 -3.59 3.33
N LEU A 104 2.57 -3.64 2.04
CA LEU A 104 3.94 -3.94 1.57
C LEU A 104 4.95 -2.91 2.08
N ALA A 105 4.58 -1.62 2.08
CA ALA A 105 5.41 -0.56 2.63
C ALA A 105 5.65 -0.70 4.14
N LEU A 106 4.63 -1.11 4.90
CA LEU A 106 4.74 -1.39 6.34
C LEU A 106 5.63 -2.61 6.62
N ARG A 107 5.52 -3.68 5.81
CA ARG A 107 6.40 -4.85 5.89
C ARG A 107 7.87 -4.47 5.70
N VAL A 108 8.17 -3.69 4.66
CA VAL A 108 9.53 -3.16 4.44
C VAL A 108 10.00 -2.32 5.62
N ALA A 109 9.15 -1.43 6.15
CA ALA A 109 9.48 -0.66 7.34
C ALA A 109 9.75 -1.57 8.56
N GLY A 110 9.01 -2.68 8.69
CA GLY A 110 9.25 -3.74 9.67
C GLY A 110 10.55 -4.54 9.45
N GLY A 111 11.20 -4.39 8.30
CA GLY A 111 12.44 -5.08 7.94
C GLY A 111 12.22 -6.39 7.18
N ASP A 112 11.00 -6.69 6.73
CA ASP A 112 10.73 -7.86 5.90
C ASP A 112 11.40 -7.72 4.53
N ASP A 113 11.89 -8.86 4.01
CA ASP A 113 12.37 -8.99 2.64
C ASP A 113 11.20 -9.30 1.69
N LEU A 114 11.07 -8.50 0.63
CA LEU A 114 10.03 -8.69 -0.39
C LEU A 114 10.50 -9.54 -1.58
N SER A 115 11.68 -10.16 -1.52
CA SER A 115 12.24 -10.97 -2.61
C SER A 115 11.29 -12.05 -3.12
N ALA A 116 10.55 -12.72 -2.23
CA ALA A 116 9.55 -13.72 -2.60
C ALA A 116 8.42 -13.13 -3.47
N PHE A 117 7.88 -11.96 -3.09
CA PHE A 117 6.90 -11.25 -3.91
C PHE A 117 7.52 -10.80 -5.24
N GLY A 118 8.73 -10.25 -5.20
CA GLY A 118 9.46 -9.83 -6.39
C GLY A 118 9.67 -10.97 -7.39
N TYR A 119 10.01 -12.17 -6.88
CA TYR A 119 10.13 -13.38 -7.70
C TYR A 119 8.79 -13.77 -8.31
N ALA A 120 7.71 -13.82 -7.53
CA ALA A 120 6.38 -14.15 -8.03
C ALA A 120 5.91 -13.18 -9.12
N TRP A 121 6.11 -11.87 -8.92
CA TRP A 121 5.74 -10.85 -9.91
C TRP A 121 6.58 -10.94 -11.18
N ALA A 122 7.86 -11.31 -11.09
CA ALA A 122 8.75 -11.39 -12.25
C ALA A 122 8.42 -12.58 -13.16
N HIS A 123 7.70 -13.57 -12.64
CA HIS A 123 7.24 -14.75 -13.37
C HIS A 123 5.74 -14.69 -13.67
N ALA A 124 5.08 -13.55 -13.41
CA ALA A 124 3.71 -13.31 -13.84
C ALA A 124 3.67 -12.92 -15.34
N ASP A 125 2.46 -12.88 -15.91
CA ASP A 125 2.24 -12.54 -17.32
C ASP A 125 2.66 -11.10 -17.68
N ASP A 126 2.80 -10.22 -16.69
CA ASP A 126 3.21 -8.84 -16.87
C ASP A 126 4.67 -8.61 -16.44
N PRO A 127 5.62 -8.54 -17.38
CA PRO A 127 7.04 -8.38 -17.07
C PRO A 127 7.38 -7.02 -16.44
N LYS A 128 6.48 -6.02 -16.54
CA LYS A 128 6.65 -4.69 -15.94
C LYS A 128 6.08 -4.64 -14.51
N LEU A 129 5.32 -5.64 -14.06
CA LEU A 129 4.69 -5.67 -12.73
C LEU A 129 5.69 -5.49 -11.56
N PRO A 130 6.85 -6.19 -11.51
CA PRO A 130 7.79 -6.02 -10.40
C PRO A 130 8.25 -4.57 -10.24
N VAL A 131 8.55 -3.91 -11.36
CA VAL A 131 9.05 -2.54 -11.38
C VAL A 131 7.94 -1.56 -11.00
N ARG A 132 6.69 -1.78 -11.47
CA ARG A 132 5.54 -0.95 -11.06
C ARG A 132 5.25 -1.08 -9.57
N MET A 133 5.28 -2.29 -9.02
CA MET A 133 5.10 -2.51 -7.58
C MET A 133 6.20 -1.85 -6.76
N TYR A 134 7.46 -2.04 -7.17
CA TYR A 134 8.60 -1.36 -6.55
C TYR A 134 8.41 0.16 -6.52
N LEU A 135 8.07 0.78 -7.65
CA LEU A 135 7.82 2.22 -7.72
C LEU A 135 6.69 2.65 -6.78
N LYS A 136 5.55 1.95 -6.79
CA LYS A 136 4.41 2.30 -5.93
C LYS A 136 4.78 2.22 -4.45
N ILE A 137 5.51 1.18 -4.02
CA ILE A 137 5.99 1.04 -2.64
C ILE A 137 6.93 2.20 -2.29
N CYS A 138 7.92 2.49 -3.14
CA CYS A 138 8.85 3.60 -2.89
C CYS A 138 8.15 4.96 -2.82
N ARG A 139 7.20 5.24 -3.72
CA ARG A 139 6.43 6.49 -3.72
C ARG A 139 5.57 6.62 -2.47
N TYR A 140 4.90 5.53 -2.05
CA TYR A 140 4.12 5.52 -0.81
C TYR A 140 5.00 5.78 0.42
N GLN A 141 6.15 5.12 0.49
CA GLN A 141 7.11 5.32 1.58
C GLN A 141 7.65 6.74 1.63
N LEU A 142 8.02 7.31 0.47
CA LEU A 142 8.50 8.68 0.37
C LEU A 142 7.44 9.70 0.82
N ALA A 143 6.18 9.51 0.40
CA ALA A 143 5.08 10.38 0.80
C ALA A 143 4.74 10.28 2.31
N ASN A 144 5.05 9.16 2.95
CA ASN A 144 4.78 8.90 4.37
C ASN A 144 6.05 8.90 5.23
N LEU A 145 7.14 9.41 4.69
CA LEU A 145 8.47 9.17 5.21
C LEU A 145 8.66 9.70 6.65
N ASP A 146 8.02 10.81 6.99
CA ASP A 146 8.04 11.42 8.33
C ASP A 146 7.30 10.62 9.40
N ARG A 147 6.47 9.64 9.00
CA ARG A 147 5.71 8.77 9.92
C ARG A 147 6.57 7.62 10.45
N PHE A 148 7.63 7.25 9.73
CA PHE A 148 8.57 6.23 10.18
C PHE A 148 9.62 6.83 11.11
N LYS A 149 9.96 6.11 12.19
CA LYS A 149 10.95 6.53 13.19
C LYS A 149 11.91 5.39 13.52
N GLY A 150 13.08 5.74 14.06
CA GLY A 150 14.07 4.75 14.53
C GLY A 150 14.41 3.71 13.46
N GLU A 151 14.28 2.44 13.81
CA GLU A 151 14.65 1.33 12.93
C GLU A 151 13.76 1.24 11.68
N GLN A 152 12.46 1.55 11.82
CA GLN A 152 11.55 1.59 10.67
C GLN A 152 12.01 2.60 9.62
N ARG A 153 12.45 3.78 10.08
CA ARG A 153 12.95 4.82 9.19
C ARG A 153 14.21 4.35 8.44
N LYS A 154 15.15 3.72 9.15
CA LYS A 154 16.37 3.18 8.53
C LYS A 154 16.06 2.11 7.48
N ASN A 155 15.12 1.21 7.78
CA ASN A 155 14.70 0.16 6.84
C ASN A 155 14.09 0.77 5.57
N VAL A 156 13.23 1.77 5.72
CA VAL A 156 12.63 2.50 4.60
C VAL A 156 13.70 3.24 3.79
N GLU A 157 14.60 3.99 4.43
CA GLU A 157 15.68 4.68 3.73
C GLU A 157 16.59 3.71 2.97
N ARG A 158 16.95 2.57 3.60
CA ARG A 158 17.72 1.50 2.94
C ARG A 158 16.98 0.91 1.74
N PHE A 159 15.67 0.70 1.84
CA PHE A 159 14.88 0.22 0.70
C PHE A 159 14.80 1.28 -0.41
N LEU A 160 14.63 2.54 -0.05
CA LEU A 160 14.60 3.67 -0.97
C LEU A 160 15.96 3.91 -1.63
N THR A 161 17.09 3.56 -1.02
CA THR A 161 18.42 3.65 -1.65
C THR A 161 18.82 2.39 -2.41
N ASN A 162 18.33 1.22 -1.99
CA ASN A 162 18.54 -0.04 -2.70
C ASN A 162 17.78 -0.01 -4.03
N GLY A 163 18.56 -0.04 -5.12
CA GLY A 163 18.10 0.35 -6.44
C GLY A 163 17.26 -0.68 -7.19
N GLY A 164 16.94 -1.84 -6.62
CA GLY A 164 16.34 -2.93 -7.40
C GLY A 164 17.17 -3.19 -8.67
N ALA A 165 16.57 -3.01 -9.86
CA ALA A 165 17.20 -3.16 -11.17
C ALA A 165 17.95 -1.92 -11.71
N VAL A 166 18.03 -0.82 -10.95
CA VAL A 166 18.71 0.43 -11.35
C VAL A 166 19.78 0.80 -10.31
N ASN A 167 20.84 1.51 -10.72
CA ASN A 167 22.00 1.81 -9.87
C ASN A 167 21.59 2.28 -8.45
N PRO A 168 22.05 1.60 -7.39
CA PRO A 168 21.77 1.99 -6.02
C PRO A 168 22.37 3.36 -5.69
N LEU A 169 21.80 4.03 -4.71
CA LEU A 169 22.36 5.28 -4.18
C LEU A 169 23.40 4.94 -3.10
N ASN A 170 24.50 5.68 -3.07
CA ASN A 170 25.52 5.54 -2.02
C ASN A 170 25.01 6.01 -0.66
N GLU A 171 24.18 7.06 -0.65
CA GLU A 171 23.61 7.67 0.55
C GLU A 171 22.15 8.06 0.30
N PHE A 172 21.38 8.14 1.38
CA PHE A 172 19.99 8.58 1.31
C PHE A 172 19.92 10.11 1.18
N SER A 173 19.24 10.58 0.15
CA SER A 173 18.80 11.97 -0.01
C SER A 173 17.42 11.97 -0.68
N LEU A 174 16.51 12.81 -0.19
CA LEU A 174 15.15 12.94 -0.74
C LEU A 174 15.19 13.24 -2.25
N GLU A 175 15.97 14.25 -2.63
CA GLU A 175 16.13 14.69 -4.02
C GLU A 175 16.70 13.57 -4.89
N ALA A 176 17.74 12.87 -4.41
CA ALA A 176 18.37 11.79 -5.16
C ALA A 176 17.43 10.58 -5.34
N VAL A 177 16.59 10.29 -4.34
CA VAL A 177 15.56 9.25 -4.42
C VAL A 177 14.49 9.66 -5.42
N GLU A 178 13.96 10.87 -5.34
CA GLU A 178 12.93 11.38 -6.26
C GLU A 178 13.40 11.36 -7.71
N GLU A 179 14.61 11.84 -7.97
CA GLU A 179 15.22 11.84 -9.29
C GLU A 179 15.38 10.41 -9.81
N ARG A 180 15.86 9.48 -8.96
CA ARG A 180 15.99 8.07 -9.34
C ARG A 180 14.65 7.44 -9.69
N LEU A 181 13.64 7.61 -8.84
CA LEU A 181 12.30 7.05 -9.09
C LEU A 181 11.70 7.58 -10.39
N SER A 182 11.91 8.88 -10.67
CA SER A 182 11.43 9.51 -11.92
C SER A 182 12.13 8.93 -13.17
N ARG A 183 13.43 8.61 -13.08
CA ARG A 183 14.14 7.91 -14.17
C ARG A 183 13.64 6.47 -14.39
N ILE A 184 13.34 5.75 -13.31
CA ILE A 184 12.77 4.38 -13.40
C ILE A 184 11.39 4.45 -14.06
N GLU A 185 10.57 5.42 -13.65
CA GLU A 185 9.23 5.65 -14.18
C GLU A 185 9.24 6.02 -15.67
N ALA A 186 10.17 6.87 -16.11
CA ALA A 186 10.33 7.20 -17.53
C ALA A 186 10.62 5.95 -18.39
N ARG A 187 11.48 5.04 -17.92
CA ARG A 187 11.81 3.78 -18.61
C ARG A 187 10.65 2.78 -18.69
N LEU A 188 9.63 2.91 -17.83
CA LEU A 188 8.45 2.05 -17.92
C LEU A 188 7.52 2.43 -19.07
N LEU A 189 7.60 3.68 -19.54
CA LEU A 189 6.81 4.21 -20.64
C LEU A 189 7.43 3.93 -22.01
N GLU A 190 8.71 3.53 -22.04
CA GLU A 190 9.42 3.00 -23.20
C GLU A 190 9.01 1.54 -23.50
#